data_AF-A0A920R643-F1
#
_entry.id   AF-A0A920R643-F1
#
_cell.length_a   1.000
_cell.length_b   1.000
_cell.length_c   1.000
_cell.angle_alpha   90.00
_cell.angle_beta   90.00
_cell.angle_gamma   90.00
#
_symmetry.space_group_name_H-M   'P 1'
#
loop_
_entity.id
_entity.type
_entity.pdbx_description
1 polymer ?
#
loop_
_entity_poly.entity_id
_entity_poly.type
_entity_poly.pdbx_seq_one_letter_code
_entity_poly.pdbx_strand_id
1 'polypeptide(L)'
;MFKLKNVFAIIGTIACSFFVFTSLSHQGNLTEATDVVYSEWQNVIHAPEGRVDRQVKVVDIGNSNVAVGVLFRDKIEANDEPVSGIVHNHVSEVYYITKGSGC
;
A
#
# COMPACT_ATOMS: atom_id res chain seq x y z
N MET A 1 -25.97 -43.86 19.14
CA MET A 1 -26.27 -43.60 17.71
C MET A 1 -26.16 -42.10 17.44
N PHE A 2 -25.05 -41.64 16.86
CA PHE A 2 -24.95 -40.26 16.39
C PHE A 2 -25.90 -40.10 15.18
N LYS A 3 -26.88 -39.19 15.29
CA LYS A 3 -27.83 -38.95 14.19
C LYS A 3 -27.08 -38.32 12.99
N LEU A 4 -27.33 -38.82 11.80
CA LEU A 4 -26.69 -38.41 10.54
C LEU A 4 -26.68 -36.88 10.32
N LYS A 5 -27.71 -36.17 10.78
CA LYS A 5 -27.76 -34.68 10.79
C LYS A 5 -26.64 -34.02 11.58
N ASN A 6 -26.23 -34.61 12.71
CA ASN A 6 -25.16 -34.07 13.55
C ASN A 6 -23.79 -34.24 12.86
N VAL A 7 -23.63 -35.28 12.06
CA VAL A 7 -22.40 -35.52 11.29
C VAL A 7 -22.22 -34.45 10.20
N PHE A 8 -23.28 -34.14 9.45
CA PHE A 8 -23.24 -33.08 8.44
C PHE A 8 -23.00 -31.69 9.03
N ALA A 9 -23.59 -31.40 10.20
CA ALA A 9 -23.37 -30.13 10.90
C ALA A 9 -21.90 -29.99 11.35
N ILE A 10 -21.31 -31.05 11.90
CA ILE A 10 -19.91 -31.06 12.34
C ILE A 10 -18.96 -30.87 11.15
N ILE A 11 -19.18 -31.57 10.04
CA ILE A 11 -18.37 -31.44 8.83
C ILE A 11 -18.46 -30.01 8.27
N GLY A 12 -19.67 -29.44 8.23
CA GLY A 12 -19.88 -28.05 7.79
C GLY A 12 -19.14 -27.04 8.66
N THR A 13 -19.21 -27.19 9.99
CA THR A 13 -18.50 -26.31 10.92
C THR A 13 -16.99 -26.43 10.75
N ILE A 14 -16.45 -27.66 10.65
CA ILE A 14 -15.02 -27.90 10.45
C ILE A 14 -14.55 -27.27 9.15
N ALA A 15 -15.27 -27.48 8.04
CA ALA A 15 -14.93 -26.91 6.74
C ALA A 15 -14.94 -25.37 6.77
N CYS A 16 -15.95 -24.75 7.39
CA CYS A 16 -16.00 -23.30 7.55
C CYS A 16 -14.84 -22.77 8.40
N SER A 17 -14.53 -23.41 9.53
CA SER A 17 -13.40 -23.00 10.37
C SER A 17 -12.04 -23.16 9.67
N PHE A 18 -11.89 -24.18 8.82
CA PHE A 18 -10.66 -24.39 8.04
C PHE A 18 -10.48 -23.32 6.96
N PHE A 19 -11.57 -22.93 6.29
CA PHE A 19 -11.56 -21.83 5.30
C PHE A 19 -11.23 -20.46 5.93
N VAL A 20 -11.71 -20.19 7.14
CA VAL A 20 -11.37 -18.94 7.84
C VAL A 20 -9.90 -18.93 8.25
N PHE A 21 -9.38 -20.05 8.75
CA PHE A 21 -7.99 -20.13 9.24
C PHE A 21 -6.96 -19.94 8.11
N THR A 22 -7.19 -20.50 6.93
CA THR A 22 -6.27 -20.38 5.78
C THR A 22 -6.20 -18.96 5.22
N SER A 23 -7.30 -18.19 5.29
CA SER A 23 -7.31 -16.79 4.85
C SER A 23 -6.52 -15.84 5.76
N LEU A 24 -6.37 -16.19 7.05
CA LEU A 24 -5.62 -15.41 8.04
C LEU A 24 -4.12 -15.75 8.09
N SER A 25 -3.71 -16.91 7.58
CA SER A 25 -2.33 -17.41 7.67
C SER A 25 -1.44 -17.07 6.47
N HIS A 26 -1.86 -16.18 5.57
CA HIS A 26 -1.02 -15.80 4.43
C HIS A 26 0.04 -14.77 4.86
N GLN A 27 1.08 -15.24 5.54
CA GLN A 27 2.28 -14.46 5.79
C GLN A 27 3.27 -14.75 4.65
N GLY A 28 3.20 -13.92 3.60
CA GLY A 28 4.07 -14.06 2.44
C GLY A 28 5.52 -13.81 2.85
N ASN A 29 6.38 -14.83 2.77
CA ASN A 29 7.81 -14.62 2.85
C ASN A 29 8.26 -13.91 1.58
N LEU A 30 8.53 -12.60 1.67
CA LEU A 30 9.15 -11.86 0.57
C LEU A 30 10.59 -12.35 0.38
N THR A 31 10.79 -13.23 -0.59
CA THR A 31 12.12 -13.71 -0.97
C THR A 31 12.74 -12.92 -2.12
N GLU A 32 11.95 -12.10 -2.80
CA GLU A 32 12.35 -11.34 -3.98
C GLU A 32 12.00 -9.85 -3.84
N ALA A 33 12.74 -9.00 -4.53
CA ALA A 33 12.41 -7.58 -4.63
C ALA A 33 11.08 -7.39 -5.38
N THR A 34 10.29 -6.38 -4.98
CA THR A 34 9.09 -5.99 -5.71
C THR A 34 9.38 -4.78 -6.60
N ASP A 35 9.30 -4.99 -7.91
CA ASP A 35 9.55 -3.94 -8.89
C ASP A 35 8.37 -2.96 -9.01
N VAL A 36 8.71 -1.69 -9.22
CA VAL A 36 7.79 -0.68 -9.77
C VAL A 36 8.16 -0.51 -11.24
N VAL A 37 7.29 -0.99 -12.12
CA VAL A 37 7.58 -0.98 -13.56
C VAL A 37 7.41 0.44 -14.10
N TYR A 38 8.24 0.82 -15.06
CA TYR A 38 8.18 2.15 -15.67
C TYR A 38 6.77 2.52 -16.16
N SER A 39 6.02 1.58 -16.74
CA SER A 39 4.63 1.81 -17.18
C SER A 39 3.68 2.16 -16.03
N GLU A 40 3.81 1.51 -14.87
CA GLU A 40 2.99 1.80 -13.68
C GLU A 40 3.24 3.24 -13.21
N TRP A 41 4.52 3.65 -13.18
CA TRP A 41 4.90 5.02 -12.89
C TRP A 41 4.35 6.02 -13.93
N GLN A 42 4.52 5.72 -15.22
CA GLN A 42 4.06 6.58 -16.32
C GLN A 42 2.54 6.78 -16.30
N ASN A 43 1.78 5.75 -15.98
CA ASN A 43 0.32 5.83 -15.87
C ASN A 43 -0.10 6.80 -14.76
N VAL A 44 0.63 6.84 -13.65
CA VAL A 44 0.31 7.69 -12.50
C VAL A 44 0.65 9.16 -12.77
N ILE A 45 1.82 9.44 -13.34
CA ILE A 45 2.25 10.82 -13.63
C ILE A 45 1.42 11.48 -14.75
N HIS A 46 0.91 10.69 -15.69
CA HIS A 46 0.13 11.17 -16.84
C HIS A 46 -1.38 11.00 -16.69
N ALA A 47 -1.86 10.48 -15.55
CA ALA A 47 -3.30 10.32 -15.35
C ALA A 47 -4.01 11.68 -15.33
N PRO A 48 -5.20 11.77 -15.95
CA PRO A 48 -5.84 13.01 -16.40
C PRO A 48 -6.12 14.04 -15.30
N GLU A 49 -6.31 13.60 -14.05
CA GLU A 49 -6.59 14.49 -12.91
C GLU A 49 -5.30 15.13 -12.32
N GLY A 50 -4.26 15.32 -13.14
CA GLY A 50 -2.86 15.52 -12.72
C GLY A 50 -2.63 16.60 -11.65
N ARG A 51 -1.42 16.61 -11.07
CA ARG A 51 -0.97 17.54 -10.00
C ARG A 51 -1.52 17.27 -8.60
N VAL A 52 -1.83 16.01 -8.29
CA VAL A 52 -2.17 15.56 -6.93
C VAL A 52 -1.23 14.43 -6.50
N ASP A 53 -1.02 14.29 -5.20
CA ASP A 53 -0.25 13.18 -4.63
C ASP A 53 -0.98 11.85 -4.96
N ARG A 54 -0.25 10.89 -5.54
CA ARG A 54 -0.83 9.63 -6.02
C ARG A 54 0.03 8.45 -5.67
N GLN A 55 -0.64 7.38 -5.28
CA GLN A 55 0.01 6.10 -5.02
C GLN A 55 0.24 5.34 -6.33
N VAL A 56 1.44 4.79 -6.47
CA VAL A 56 1.82 3.92 -7.58
C VAL A 56 1.62 2.46 -7.20
N LYS A 57 2.11 2.07 -6.02
CA LYS A 57 2.07 0.68 -5.54
C LYS A 57 2.16 0.64 -4.02
N VAL A 58 1.51 -0.35 -3.42
CA VAL A 58 1.68 -0.73 -2.01
C VAL A 58 2.01 -2.20 -1.95
N VAL A 59 3.02 -2.53 -1.15
CA VAL A 59 3.50 -3.91 -0.98
C VAL A 59 3.47 -4.23 0.50
N ASP A 60 2.86 -5.36 0.84
CA ASP A 60 2.94 -5.94 2.17
C ASP A 60 4.30 -6.60 2.35
N ILE A 61 5.05 -6.17 3.38
CA ILE A 61 6.37 -6.69 3.74
C ILE A 61 6.36 -7.49 5.04
N GLY A 62 5.19 -7.97 5.46
CA GLY A 62 4.97 -8.77 6.67
C GLY A 62 4.62 -7.91 7.88
N ASN A 63 5.61 -7.22 8.47
CA ASN A 63 5.39 -6.41 9.67
C ASN A 63 4.95 -4.96 9.38
N SER A 64 4.97 -4.54 8.12
CA SER A 64 4.58 -3.21 7.65
C SER A 64 4.20 -3.29 6.18
N ASN A 65 3.68 -2.20 5.64
CA ASN A 65 3.57 -1.98 4.21
C ASN A 65 4.64 -0.99 3.75
N VAL A 66 5.08 -1.13 2.50
CA VAL A 66 5.88 -0.11 1.79
C VAL A 66 5.03 0.44 0.66
N ALA A 67 4.89 1.76 0.63
CA ALA A 67 4.17 2.47 -0.42
C ALA A 67 5.16 3.25 -1.31
N VAL A 68 4.91 3.23 -2.61
CA VAL A 68 5.57 4.09 -3.60
C VAL A 68 4.53 5.02 -4.18
N GLY A 69 4.81 6.31 -4.20
CA GLY A 69 3.92 7.34 -4.72
C GLY A 69 4.67 8.42 -5.49
N VAL A 70 3.90 9.20 -6.25
CA VAL A 70 4.33 10.44 -6.90
C VAL A 70 3.70 11.58 -6.13
N LEU A 71 4.52 12.51 -5.66
CA LEU A 71 4.04 13.69 -4.97
C LEU A 71 4.20 14.91 -5.88
N PHE A 72 3.20 15.77 -5.90
CA PHE A 72 3.23 17.00 -6.67
C PHE A 72 3.13 18.18 -5.72
N ARG A 73 4.09 19.11 -5.82
CA ARG A 73 4.10 20.33 -5.01
C ARG A 73 4.16 21.53 -5.92
N ASP A 74 3.26 22.47 -5.63
CA ASP A 74 3.28 23.76 -6.29
C ASP A 74 4.51 24.56 -5.89
N LYS A 75 4.87 25.51 -6.75
CA LYS A 75 5.91 26.47 -6.42
C LYS A 75 5.50 27.22 -5.15
N ILE A 76 6.38 27.21 -4.16
CA ILE A 76 6.26 28.06 -2.98
C ILE A 76 6.75 29.45 -3.39
N GLU A 77 5.87 30.44 -3.34
CA GLU A 77 6.24 31.83 -3.58
C GLU A 77 7.01 32.36 -2.37
N ALA A 78 8.09 33.10 -2.61
CA ALA A 78 8.86 33.72 -1.54
C ALA A 78 8.02 34.85 -0.91
N ASN A 79 7.76 34.74 0.38
CA ASN A 79 7.08 35.75 1.19
C ASN A 79 7.72 35.79 2.59
N ASP A 80 7.22 36.69 3.45
CA ASP A 80 7.70 36.82 4.83
C ASP A 80 7.09 35.78 5.79
N GLU A 81 6.26 34.86 5.29
CA GLU A 81 5.65 33.81 6.10
C GLU A 81 6.63 32.64 6.33
N PRO A 82 6.47 31.89 7.43
CA PRO A 82 7.23 30.66 7.64
C PRO A 82 7.04 29.68 6.47
N VAL A 83 8.15 29.15 5.95
CA VAL A 83 8.12 28.13 4.90
C VAL A 83 7.38 26.89 5.41
N SER A 84 6.32 26.49 4.72
CA SER A 84 5.65 25.20 4.95
C SER A 84 6.39 24.08 4.23
N GLY A 85 6.71 23.00 4.93
CA GLY A 85 7.34 21.81 4.37
C GLY A 85 6.45 20.57 4.43
N ILE A 86 7.01 19.42 4.05
CA ILE A 86 6.34 18.13 4.22
C ILE A 86 6.39 17.73 5.70
N VAL A 87 5.24 17.37 6.27
CA VAL A 87 5.16 16.88 7.66
C VAL A 87 4.83 15.40 7.64
N HIS A 88 5.68 14.60 8.28
CA HIS A 88 5.50 13.16 8.38
C HIS A 88 5.18 12.83 9.83
N ASN A 89 4.17 12.00 10.06
CA ASN A 89 3.81 11.57 11.40
C ASN A 89 3.71 10.04 11.44
N HIS A 90 4.63 9.39 12.13
CA HIS A 90 4.76 7.92 12.20
C HIS A 90 5.03 7.23 10.85
N VAL A 91 5.57 7.94 9.85
CA VAL A 91 5.96 7.37 8.55
C VAL A 91 7.36 7.85 8.16
N SER A 92 8.20 6.91 7.72
CA SER A 92 9.49 7.22 7.09
C SER A 92 9.31 7.22 5.58
N GLU A 93 9.81 8.26 4.91
CA GLU A 93 9.71 8.36 3.45
C GLU A 93 11.06 8.70 2.83
N VAL A 94 11.27 8.24 1.60
CA VAL A 94 12.47 8.51 0.80
C VAL A 94 12.02 9.17 -0.49
N TYR A 95 12.59 10.33 -0.78
CA TYR A 95 12.21 11.13 -1.95
C TYR A 95 13.28 11.10 -3.03
N TYR A 96 12.83 10.86 -4.26
CA TYR A 96 13.62 11.07 -5.48
C TYR A 96 13.00 12.23 -6.26
N ILE A 97 13.70 13.36 -6.32
CA ILE A 97 13.21 14.53 -7.05
C ILE A 97 13.37 14.29 -8.55
N THR A 98 12.24 14.18 -9.25
CA THR A 98 12.20 13.95 -10.70
C THR A 98 12.13 15.24 -11.51
N LYS A 99 11.66 16.34 -10.90
CA LYS A 99 11.62 17.69 -11.51
C LYS A 99 11.60 18.77 -10.44
N GLY A 100 12.39 19.83 -10.63
CA GLY A 100 12.47 20.96 -9.69
C GLY A 100 13.40 20.69 -8.51
N SER A 101 13.10 21.31 -7.38
CA SER A 101 13.79 21.15 -6.09
C SER A 101 12.82 21.39 -4.94
N GLY A 102 13.02 20.73 -3.80
CA GLY A 102 12.21 20.93 -2.61
C GLY A 102 12.85 20.27 -1.39
N CYS A 103 12.31 20.55 -0.22
CA CYS A 103 12.66 19.98 1.07
C CYS A 103 11.41 19.50 1.80
#